data_AF-A0A2K3N950-F1
#
_entry.id   AF-A0A2K3N950-F1
#
_cell.length_a   1.000
_cell.length_b   1.000
_cell.length_c   1.000
_cell.angle_alpha   90.00
_cell.angle_beta   90.00
_cell.angle_gamma   90.00
#
_symmetry.space_group_name_H-M   'P 1'
#
loop_
_entity.id
_entity.type
_entity.pdbx_description
1 polymer ?
#
loop_
_entity_poly.entity_id
_entity_poly.type
_entity_poly.pdbx_seq_one_letter_code
_entity_poly.pdbx_strand_id
1 'polypeptide(L)'
;MPSQDKPSKSSWKDEEKIWSRIESLEAYAIDACKSDEQRETAGMILKEMGLAKTTSSAVKLLTDIGYFPVHVNLDLLKMKIPTDHSEKITSAAQSLLSDSSDPDEVNRKNLTNLKVYAIDVDEADELDDALSATKLQDGRINVWIHVADATRYVQPGSIVDREAMRRGTSVFLPTATYPMFPENLAMGAMSLRQGELCNAVTVSVVLHDDGSIAECSVFNSVIKPTYMLTYESASELLHLNLQEEVELRTLYEAAKLRLNWRRQQ
;
A
#
# COMPACT_ATOMS: atom_id res chain seq x y z
N MET A 1 -4.04 4.38 42.35
CA MET A 1 -4.90 5.45 41.79
C MET A 1 -4.85 5.32 40.28
N PRO A 2 -5.90 4.84 39.60
CA PRO A 2 -5.94 4.83 38.14
C PRO A 2 -6.48 6.17 37.63
N SER A 3 -6.01 6.63 36.46
CA SER A 3 -6.36 7.90 35.77
C SER A 3 -5.62 9.16 36.24
N GLN A 4 -4.30 9.21 36.04
CA GLN A 4 -3.74 10.40 35.39
C GLN A 4 -3.42 9.97 33.97
N ASP A 5 -4.12 10.53 32.99
CA ASP A 5 -3.82 10.27 31.59
C ASP A 5 -2.34 10.59 31.38
N LYS A 6 -1.58 9.58 30.96
CA LYS A 6 -0.16 9.77 30.68
C LYS A 6 -0.04 10.93 29.69
N PRO A 7 0.93 11.84 29.88
CA PRO A 7 1.12 12.97 28.99
C PRO A 7 1.25 12.49 27.54
N SER A 8 0.58 13.17 26.61
CA SER A 8 0.64 12.83 25.20
C SER A 8 2.07 12.95 24.67
N LYS A 9 2.41 12.20 23.62
CA LYS A 9 3.73 12.29 22.97
C LYS A 9 4.11 13.73 22.59
N SER A 10 3.12 14.56 22.21
CA SER A 10 3.33 15.97 21.86
C SER A 10 3.83 16.83 23.02
N SER A 11 3.36 16.60 24.25
CA SER A 11 3.75 17.39 25.42
C SER A 11 5.25 17.32 25.75
N TRP A 12 5.91 16.23 25.35
CA TRP A 12 7.36 16.05 25.52
C TRP A 12 8.20 16.87 24.52
N LYS A 13 7.57 17.44 23.48
CA LYS A 13 8.23 18.21 22.41
C LYS A 13 8.23 19.73 22.66
N ASP A 14 7.49 20.22 23.66
CA ASP A 14 7.28 21.66 23.86
C ASP A 14 8.51 22.36 24.45
N GLU A 15 9.31 21.66 25.25
CA GLU A 15 10.56 22.18 25.83
C GLU A 15 11.79 21.51 25.19
N GLU A 16 12.63 22.28 24.49
CA GLU A 16 13.81 21.80 23.76
C GLU A 16 14.77 20.95 24.62
N LYS A 17 14.94 21.34 25.90
CA LYS A 17 15.78 20.62 26.86
C LYS A 17 15.18 19.28 27.31
N ILE A 18 13.86 19.20 27.41
CA ILE A 18 13.17 17.93 27.71
C ILE A 18 13.21 17.05 26.47
N TRP A 19 12.95 17.64 25.30
CA TRP A 19 12.96 16.94 24.02
C TRP A 19 14.30 16.25 23.73
N SER A 20 15.42 16.97 23.85
CA SER A 20 16.77 16.41 23.65
C SER A 20 17.10 15.23 24.59
N ARG A 21 16.57 15.23 25.82
CA ARG A 21 16.70 14.12 26.77
C ARG A 21 15.88 12.91 26.34
N ILE A 22 14.65 13.13 25.88
CA ILE A 22 13.79 12.07 25.35
C ILE A 22 14.40 11.46 24.09
N GLU A 23 14.93 12.27 23.17
CA GLU A 23 15.65 11.80 21.97
C GLU A 23 16.85 10.93 22.33
N SER A 24 17.62 11.32 23.35
CA SER A 24 18.76 10.53 23.84
C SER A 24 18.31 9.19 24.41
N LEU A 25 17.21 9.17 25.18
CA LEU A 25 16.65 7.96 25.75
C LEU A 25 16.03 7.04 24.69
N GLU A 26 15.35 7.60 23.68
CA GLU A 26 14.82 6.87 22.52
C GLU A 26 15.96 6.24 21.72
N ALA A 27 16.99 7.02 21.37
CA ALA A 27 18.15 6.51 20.65
C ALA A 27 18.86 5.39 21.42
N TYR A 28 18.93 5.49 22.75
CA TYR A 28 19.48 4.44 23.59
C TYR A 28 18.58 3.20 23.63
N ALA A 29 17.26 3.37 23.71
CA ALA A 29 16.29 2.27 23.73
C ALA A 29 16.35 1.39 22.47
N ILE A 30 16.67 2.00 21.32
CA ILE A 30 16.74 1.32 20.02
C ILE A 30 18.17 0.99 19.57
N ASP A 31 19.18 1.23 20.41
CA ASP A 31 20.61 1.05 20.10
C ASP A 31 21.09 1.85 18.86
N ALA A 32 20.62 3.10 18.75
CA ALA A 32 20.93 4.01 17.64
C ALA A 32 21.52 5.36 18.10
N CYS A 33 22.17 5.40 19.27
CA CYS A 33 22.89 6.60 19.73
C CYS A 33 23.95 7.03 18.70
N LYS A 34 23.93 8.31 18.32
CA LYS A 34 24.87 8.89 17.34
C LYS A 34 26.15 9.43 17.96
N SER A 35 26.15 9.65 19.28
CA SER A 35 27.29 10.18 20.04
C SER A 35 27.38 9.56 21.43
N ASP A 36 28.55 9.63 22.04
CA ASP A 36 28.76 9.21 23.43
C ASP A 36 27.97 10.09 24.39
N GLU A 37 27.80 11.38 24.10
CA GLU A 37 26.98 12.31 24.90
C GLU A 37 25.52 11.86 25.01
N GLN A 38 24.92 11.37 23.91
CA GLN A 38 23.55 10.82 23.94
C GLN A 38 23.48 9.58 24.84
N ARG A 39 24.48 8.70 24.73
CA ARG A 39 24.56 7.48 25.53
C ARG A 39 24.74 7.79 27.02
N GLU A 40 25.59 8.76 27.34
CA GLU A 40 25.80 9.23 28.71
C GLU A 40 24.55 9.89 29.29
N THR A 41 23.90 10.77 28.52
CA THR A 41 22.66 11.43 28.91
C THR A 41 21.56 10.41 29.25
N ALA A 42 21.32 9.44 28.35
CA ALA A 42 20.37 8.37 28.60
C ALA A 42 20.76 7.54 29.84
N GLY A 43 22.04 7.18 29.96
CA GLY A 43 22.57 6.44 31.10
C GLY A 43 22.44 7.18 32.44
N MET A 44 22.58 8.50 32.46
CA MET A 44 22.36 9.34 33.63
C MET A 44 20.88 9.35 34.01
N ILE A 45 19.98 9.55 33.04
CA ILE A 45 18.52 9.52 33.27
C ILE A 45 18.10 8.18 33.90
N LEU A 46 18.54 7.06 33.33
CA LEU A 46 18.23 5.74 33.86
C LEU A 46 18.74 5.56 35.29
N LYS A 47 19.97 6.00 35.57
CA LYS A 47 20.57 5.92 36.90
C LYS A 47 19.79 6.74 37.93
N GLU A 48 19.43 7.98 37.61
CA GLU A 48 18.65 8.86 38.49
C GLU A 48 17.24 8.31 38.76
N MET A 49 16.66 7.59 37.79
CA MET A 49 15.39 6.87 37.95
C MET A 49 15.53 5.52 38.67
N GLY A 50 16.74 5.16 39.14
CA GLY A 50 16.98 3.88 39.83
C GLY A 50 16.91 2.65 38.93
N LEU A 51 17.06 2.82 37.62
CA LEU A 51 16.98 1.75 36.62
C LEU A 51 18.38 1.31 36.15
N ALA A 52 18.47 0.05 35.70
CA ALA A 52 19.69 -0.46 35.08
C ALA A 52 19.95 0.25 33.74
N LYS A 53 21.22 0.44 33.39
CA LYS A 53 21.62 1.03 32.09
C LYS A 53 21.54 -0.02 30.98
N THR A 54 20.31 -0.36 30.60
CA THR A 54 20.01 -1.34 29.54
C THR A 54 18.96 -0.79 28.59
N THR A 55 18.96 -1.26 27.34
CA THR A 55 17.96 -0.87 26.34
C THR A 55 16.54 -1.17 26.82
N SER A 56 16.33 -2.34 27.45
CA SER A 56 15.03 -2.74 28.03
C SER A 56 14.55 -1.77 29.12
N SER A 57 15.44 -1.25 29.96
CA SER A 57 15.08 -0.25 30.97
C SER A 57 14.70 1.09 30.35
N ALA A 58 15.35 1.51 29.26
CA ALA A 58 14.97 2.71 28.53
C ALA A 58 13.60 2.57 27.84
N VAL A 59 13.34 1.43 27.18
CA VAL A 59 12.02 1.14 26.59
C VAL A 59 10.95 1.18 27.68
N LYS A 60 11.17 0.50 28.81
CA LYS A 60 10.22 0.49 29.93
C LYS A 60 9.94 1.90 30.44
N LEU A 61 10.98 2.71 30.67
CA LEU A 61 10.81 4.09 31.13
C LEU A 61 10.01 4.92 30.14
N LEU A 62 10.31 4.84 28.83
CA LEU A 62 9.58 5.54 27.77
C LEU A 62 8.11 5.10 27.68
N THR A 63 7.82 3.82 27.94
CA THR A 63 6.44 3.32 28.03
C THR A 63 5.74 3.80 29.30
N ASP A 64 6.43 3.82 30.44
CA ASP A 64 5.87 4.24 31.73
C ASP A 64 5.46 5.72 31.71
N ILE A 65 6.27 6.59 31.10
CA ILE A 65 5.96 8.02 30.96
C ILE A 65 4.98 8.34 29.81
N GLY A 66 4.57 7.34 29.03
CA GLY A 66 3.59 7.49 27.94
C GLY A 66 4.16 7.98 26.62
N TYR A 67 5.49 8.04 26.49
CA TYR A 67 6.13 8.41 25.23
C TYR A 67 6.01 7.30 24.18
N PHE A 68 6.25 6.05 24.60
CA PHE A 68 5.98 4.86 23.80
C PHE A 68 4.66 4.20 24.18
N PRO A 69 3.88 3.71 23.21
CA PRO A 69 2.79 2.79 23.52
C PRO A 69 3.35 1.49 24.11
N VAL A 70 2.49 0.74 24.80
CA VAL A 70 2.86 -0.55 25.44
C VAL A 70 3.41 -1.54 24.42
N HIS A 71 2.86 -1.53 23.20
CA HIS A 71 3.25 -2.43 22.11
C HIS A 71 4.01 -1.70 20.99
N VAL A 72 4.99 -0.87 21.37
CA VAL A 72 5.84 -0.19 20.38
C VAL A 72 6.65 -1.19 19.56
N ASN A 73 6.64 -1.03 18.24
CA ASN A 73 7.51 -1.79 17.35
C ASN A 73 8.86 -1.06 17.22
N LEU A 74 9.87 -1.56 17.94
CA LEU A 74 11.19 -0.93 17.99
C LEU A 74 11.94 -1.03 16.66
N ASP A 75 11.67 -2.05 15.84
CA ASP A 75 12.39 -2.24 14.58
C ASP A 75 11.96 -1.20 13.54
N LEU A 76 10.69 -0.79 13.54
CA LEU A 76 10.22 0.36 12.74
C LEU A 76 10.98 1.64 13.10
N LEU A 77 11.20 1.89 14.40
CA LEU A 77 11.96 3.06 14.87
C LEU A 77 13.44 2.98 14.47
N LYS A 78 14.07 1.82 14.65
CA LYS A 78 15.47 1.58 14.24
C LYS A 78 15.68 1.82 12.76
N MET A 79 14.79 1.28 11.94
CA MET A 79 14.83 1.42 10.47
C MET A 79 14.31 2.78 10.00
N LYS A 80 13.76 3.59 10.91
CA LYS A 80 13.14 4.90 10.63
C LYS A 80 12.06 4.80 9.55
N ILE A 81 11.29 3.72 9.58
CA ILE A 81 10.14 3.53 8.69
C ILE A 81 9.07 4.53 9.11
N PRO A 82 8.63 5.43 8.21
CA PRO A 82 7.55 6.37 8.51
C PRO A 82 6.24 5.64 8.79
N THR A 83 5.68 5.83 9.98
CA THR A 83 4.41 5.20 10.36
C THR A 83 3.20 6.06 9.99
N ASP A 84 3.34 7.39 10.03
CA ASP A 84 2.23 8.33 9.87
C ASP A 84 2.48 9.31 8.73
N HIS A 85 1.41 9.66 8.01
CA HIS A 85 1.42 10.77 7.06
C HIS A 85 1.23 12.08 7.82
N SER A 86 2.07 13.08 7.55
CA SER A 86 1.89 14.40 8.19
C SER A 86 0.57 15.04 7.76
N GLU A 87 -0.02 15.90 8.60
CA GLU A 87 -1.25 16.62 8.28
C GLU A 87 -1.18 17.34 6.92
N LYS A 88 -0.02 17.93 6.60
CA LYS A 88 0.24 18.57 5.31
C LYS A 88 0.05 17.62 4.13
N ILE A 89 0.50 16.36 4.25
CA ILE A 89 0.37 15.34 3.20
C ILE A 89 -1.08 14.88 3.11
N THR A 90 -1.72 14.60 4.24
CA THR A 90 -3.13 14.19 4.30
C THR A 90 -4.06 15.25 3.71
N SER A 91 -3.85 16.54 4.02
CA SER A 91 -4.63 17.65 3.44
C SER A 91 -4.43 17.80 1.93
N ALA A 92 -3.21 17.59 1.44
CA ALA A 92 -2.94 17.63 0.00
C ALA A 92 -3.60 16.46 -0.73
N ALA A 93 -3.55 15.25 -0.17
CA ALA A 93 -4.26 14.10 -0.69
C ALA A 93 -5.78 14.36 -0.77
N GLN A 94 -6.37 14.95 0.28
CA GLN A 94 -7.79 15.32 0.27
C GLN A 94 -8.15 16.35 -0.81
N SER A 95 -7.23 17.28 -1.09
CA SER A 95 -7.41 18.27 -2.15
C SER A 95 -7.37 17.63 -3.53
N LEU A 96 -6.51 16.64 -3.76
CA LEU A 96 -6.46 15.86 -5.01
C LEU A 96 -7.78 15.11 -5.27
N LEU A 97 -8.42 14.58 -4.23
CA LEU A 97 -9.73 13.92 -4.34
C LEU A 97 -10.87 14.88 -4.73
N SER A 98 -10.72 16.17 -4.42
CA SER A 98 -11.71 17.20 -4.75
C SER A 98 -11.54 17.74 -6.17
N ASP A 99 -10.40 17.45 -6.81
CA ASP A 99 -10.11 17.86 -8.18
C ASP A 99 -10.67 16.84 -9.18
N SER A 100 -11.63 17.28 -10.00
CA SER A 100 -12.24 16.44 -11.02
C SER A 100 -11.45 16.40 -12.34
N SER A 101 -10.38 17.19 -12.49
CA SER A 101 -9.73 17.40 -13.80
C SER A 101 -8.84 16.23 -14.19
N ASP A 102 -9.26 15.43 -15.18
CA ASP A 102 -8.49 14.28 -15.68
C ASP A 102 -7.66 14.69 -16.90
N PRO A 103 -6.31 14.70 -16.82
CA PRO A 103 -5.48 15.11 -17.94
C PRO A 103 -5.65 14.20 -19.17
N ASP A 104 -6.10 12.96 -18.97
CA ASP A 104 -6.26 11.97 -20.04
C ASP A 104 -7.72 11.69 -20.39
N GLU A 105 -8.70 12.45 -19.88
CA GLU A 105 -10.14 12.16 -20.02
C GLU A 105 -10.54 11.80 -21.46
N VAL A 106 -10.06 12.60 -22.42
CA VAL A 106 -10.38 12.46 -23.85
C VAL A 106 -9.63 11.30 -24.51
N ASN A 107 -8.48 10.90 -23.97
CA ASN A 107 -7.61 9.88 -24.54
C ASN A 107 -7.88 8.48 -23.95
N ARG A 108 -8.62 8.39 -22.85
CA ARG A 108 -8.94 7.11 -22.22
C ARG A 108 -9.85 6.28 -23.11
N LYS A 109 -9.45 5.04 -23.37
CA LYS A 109 -10.34 4.07 -24.02
C LYS A 109 -11.41 3.59 -23.05
N ASN A 110 -12.67 3.64 -23.48
CA ASN A 110 -13.77 3.08 -22.71
C ASN A 110 -13.76 1.55 -22.86
N LEU A 111 -13.54 0.85 -21.75
CA LEU A 111 -13.56 -0.61 -21.63
C LEU A 111 -14.64 -1.09 -20.63
N THR A 112 -15.61 -0.22 -20.30
CA THR A 112 -16.67 -0.50 -19.30
C THR A 112 -17.63 -1.63 -19.70
N ASN A 113 -17.57 -2.08 -20.95
CA ASN A 113 -18.30 -3.23 -21.46
C ASN A 113 -17.61 -4.57 -21.19
N LEU A 114 -16.34 -4.58 -20.79
CA LEU A 114 -15.63 -5.80 -20.44
C LEU A 114 -16.05 -6.27 -19.04
N LYS A 115 -16.09 -7.59 -18.86
CA LYS A 115 -16.23 -8.21 -17.55
C LYS A 115 -14.88 -8.19 -16.85
N VAL A 116 -14.78 -7.44 -15.76
CA VAL A 116 -13.51 -7.13 -15.09
C VAL A 116 -13.49 -7.80 -13.72
N TYR A 117 -12.43 -8.54 -13.44
CA TYR A 117 -12.22 -9.33 -12.23
C TYR A 117 -11.01 -8.79 -11.48
N ALA A 118 -11.21 -8.15 -10.34
CA ALA A 118 -10.16 -7.91 -9.36
C ALA A 118 -10.12 -9.11 -8.40
N ILE A 119 -8.96 -9.74 -8.22
CA ILE A 119 -8.82 -10.96 -7.42
C ILE A 119 -7.69 -10.75 -6.42
N ASP A 120 -8.01 -10.76 -5.13
CA ASP A 120 -7.03 -10.53 -4.07
C ASP A 120 -7.35 -11.36 -2.81
N VAL A 121 -6.64 -11.12 -1.71
CA VAL A 121 -6.97 -11.65 -0.38
C VAL A 121 -8.20 -10.93 0.21
N ASP A 122 -8.90 -11.58 1.13
CA ASP A 122 -10.17 -11.07 1.70
C ASP A 122 -9.99 -9.73 2.44
N GLU A 123 -8.81 -9.50 3.01
CA GLU A 123 -8.48 -8.28 3.75
C GLU A 123 -7.93 -7.13 2.88
N ALA A 124 -7.93 -7.27 1.55
CA ALA A 124 -7.38 -6.26 0.64
C ALA A 124 -8.38 -5.12 0.39
N ASP A 125 -8.05 -3.91 0.89
CA ASP A 125 -8.79 -2.68 0.60
C ASP A 125 -8.17 -1.85 -0.55
N GLU A 126 -6.91 -2.12 -0.90
CA GLU A 126 -6.14 -1.49 -1.99
C GLU A 126 -6.06 -2.48 -3.17
N LEU A 127 -6.95 -2.32 -4.16
CA LEU A 127 -6.95 -3.14 -5.36
C LEU A 127 -6.26 -2.41 -6.50
N ASP A 128 -5.00 -2.77 -6.73
CA ASP A 128 -4.15 -2.13 -7.72
C ASP A 128 -4.36 -2.68 -9.14
N ASP A 129 -4.84 -3.92 -9.27
CA ASP A 129 -4.98 -4.58 -10.56
C ASP A 129 -6.28 -5.38 -10.72
N ALA A 130 -6.69 -5.49 -11.98
CA ALA A 130 -7.84 -6.29 -12.40
C ALA A 130 -7.62 -6.87 -13.80
N LEU A 131 -8.35 -7.94 -14.11
CA LEU A 131 -8.18 -8.69 -15.35
C LEU A 131 -9.49 -8.82 -16.13
N SER A 132 -9.38 -8.84 -17.45
CA SER A 132 -10.43 -9.27 -18.38
C SER A 132 -9.85 -10.22 -19.42
N ALA A 133 -10.69 -11.04 -20.07
CA ALA A 133 -10.28 -11.80 -21.25
C ALA A 133 -11.41 -12.04 -22.24
N THR A 134 -11.09 -12.07 -23.54
CA THR A 134 -12.00 -12.49 -24.60
C THR A 134 -11.26 -13.36 -25.61
N LYS A 135 -12.05 -14.09 -26.40
CA LYS A 135 -11.56 -14.75 -27.60
C LYS A 135 -11.75 -13.83 -28.80
N LEU A 136 -10.70 -13.70 -29.60
CA LEU A 136 -10.72 -13.00 -30.88
C LEU A 136 -11.42 -13.87 -31.93
N GLN A 137 -11.73 -13.27 -33.09
CA GLN A 137 -12.41 -13.97 -34.19
C GLN A 137 -11.59 -15.15 -34.74
N ASP A 138 -10.26 -15.06 -34.66
CA ASP A 138 -9.32 -16.11 -35.07
C ASP A 138 -9.11 -17.19 -33.98
N GLY A 139 -9.79 -17.08 -32.85
CA GLY A 139 -9.71 -18.02 -31.73
C GLY A 139 -8.62 -17.71 -30.70
N ARG A 140 -7.71 -16.76 -30.97
CA ARG A 140 -6.68 -16.35 -30.01
C ARG A 140 -7.31 -15.68 -28.79
N ILE A 141 -6.62 -15.76 -27.65
CA ILE A 141 -7.06 -15.08 -26.42
C ILE A 141 -6.42 -13.70 -26.33
N ASN A 142 -7.24 -12.68 -26.10
CA ASN A 142 -6.77 -11.37 -25.65
C ASN A 142 -7.01 -11.26 -24.14
N VAL A 143 -5.96 -10.93 -23.40
CA VAL A 143 -5.99 -10.64 -21.96
C VAL A 143 -5.78 -9.15 -21.78
N TRP A 144 -6.61 -8.53 -20.94
CA TRP A 144 -6.40 -7.15 -20.50
C TRP A 144 -6.00 -7.16 -19.04
N ILE A 145 -4.90 -6.48 -18.76
CA ILE A 145 -4.36 -6.24 -17.44
C ILE A 145 -4.60 -4.77 -17.15
N HIS A 146 -5.50 -4.48 -16.23
CA HIS A 146 -5.88 -3.14 -15.83
C HIS A 146 -5.13 -2.82 -14.54
N VAL A 147 -4.30 -1.78 -14.54
CA VAL A 147 -3.61 -1.29 -13.35
C VAL A 147 -4.21 0.05 -12.98
N ALA A 148 -4.51 0.27 -11.71
CA ALA A 148 -5.02 1.55 -11.22
C ALA A 148 -4.12 2.71 -11.66
N ASP A 149 -4.73 3.77 -12.18
CA ASP A 149 -4.00 4.93 -12.67
C ASP A 149 -3.72 5.92 -11.54
N ALA A 150 -2.69 5.66 -10.73
CA ALA A 150 -2.25 6.59 -9.69
C ALA A 150 -1.81 7.96 -10.26
N THR A 151 -1.35 8.00 -11.51
CA THR A 151 -0.85 9.22 -12.18
C THR A 151 -1.98 10.19 -12.51
N ARG A 152 -3.24 9.70 -12.53
CA ARG A 152 -4.44 10.53 -12.52
C ARG A 152 -4.46 11.54 -11.38
N TYR A 153 -4.00 11.13 -10.19
CA TYR A 153 -4.09 11.92 -8.96
C TYR A 153 -2.74 12.53 -8.58
N VAL A 154 -1.67 11.77 -8.70
CA VAL A 154 -0.35 12.16 -8.19
C VAL A 154 0.55 12.60 -9.35
N GLN A 155 0.78 13.91 -9.42
CA GLN A 155 1.69 14.50 -10.39
C GLN A 155 3.15 14.42 -9.91
N PRO A 156 4.11 14.17 -10.81
CA PRO A 156 5.54 14.20 -10.49
C PRO A 156 5.95 15.53 -9.85
N GLY A 157 6.73 15.46 -8.78
CA GLY A 157 7.18 16.63 -8.02
C GLY A 157 6.12 17.26 -7.12
N SER A 158 4.92 16.71 -7.02
CA SER A 158 3.94 17.12 -5.99
C SER A 158 4.43 16.77 -4.57
N ILE A 159 3.78 17.32 -3.53
CA ILE A 159 4.17 16.96 -2.15
C ILE A 159 3.83 15.50 -1.81
N VAL A 160 2.75 14.97 -2.41
CA VAL A 160 2.32 13.57 -2.23
C VAL A 160 3.30 12.63 -2.94
N ASP A 161 3.70 12.95 -4.17
CA ASP A 161 4.73 12.22 -4.92
C ASP A 161 6.06 12.15 -4.15
N ARG A 162 6.53 13.28 -3.61
CA ARG A 162 7.76 13.29 -2.80
C ARG A 162 7.67 12.44 -1.53
N GLU A 163 6.53 12.41 -0.85
CA GLU A 163 6.35 11.54 0.31
C GLU A 163 6.27 10.06 -0.10
N ALA A 164 5.59 9.75 -1.19
CA ALA A 164 5.55 8.39 -1.74
C ALA A 164 6.96 7.92 -2.14
N MET A 165 7.76 8.75 -2.82
CA MET A 165 9.17 8.47 -3.11
C MET A 165 10.02 8.28 -1.84
N ARG A 166 9.76 9.06 -0.78
CA ARG A 166 10.47 8.93 0.50
C ARG A 166 10.15 7.60 1.20
N ARG A 167 8.90 7.15 1.11
CA ARG A 167 8.43 5.86 1.65
C ARG A 167 8.89 4.68 0.79
N GLY A 168 8.87 4.84 -0.52
CA GLY A 168 9.32 3.87 -1.53
C GLY A 168 8.38 2.69 -1.75
N THR A 169 7.76 2.17 -0.69
CA THR A 169 6.82 1.05 -0.74
C THR A 169 5.90 1.05 0.48
N SER A 170 4.74 0.38 0.37
CA SER A 170 3.88 0.04 1.50
C SER A 170 4.55 -1.06 2.34
N VAL A 171 4.53 -0.92 3.67
CA VAL A 171 5.11 -1.91 4.58
C VAL A 171 4.01 -2.69 5.27
N PHE A 172 3.94 -4.00 5.00
CA PHE A 172 2.96 -4.90 5.58
C PHE A 172 3.59 -5.70 6.73
N LEU A 173 3.10 -5.49 7.96
CA LEU A 173 3.49 -6.27 9.13
C LEU A 173 2.29 -7.04 9.68
N PRO A 174 2.49 -8.14 10.42
CA PRO A 174 1.39 -8.86 11.07
C PRO A 174 0.52 -8.01 12.00
N THR A 175 1.04 -6.87 12.47
CA THR A 175 0.35 -5.97 13.40
C THR A 175 -0.30 -4.76 12.74
N ALA A 176 0.18 -4.35 11.56
CA ALA A 176 -0.25 -3.12 10.89
C ALA A 176 0.31 -3.01 9.46
N THR A 177 -0.39 -2.25 8.63
CA THR A 177 0.10 -1.80 7.31
C THR A 177 0.46 -0.33 7.38
N TYR A 178 1.59 0.04 6.79
CA TYR A 178 2.03 1.43 6.63
C TYR A 178 2.05 1.78 5.15
N PRO A 179 1.00 2.41 4.61
CA PRO A 179 0.84 2.57 3.17
C PRO A 179 1.78 3.63 2.61
N MET A 180 2.20 3.42 1.35
CA MET A 180 3.04 4.36 0.60
C MET A 180 2.32 5.69 0.37
N PHE A 181 1.02 5.64 0.05
CA PHE A 181 0.14 6.80 -0.07
C PHE A 181 -0.77 6.94 1.17
N PRO A 182 -1.35 8.12 1.41
CA PRO A 182 -2.46 8.26 2.35
C PRO A 182 -3.62 7.31 2.00
N GLU A 183 -4.27 6.74 3.01
CA GLU A 183 -5.31 5.70 2.86
C GLU A 183 -6.47 6.12 1.96
N ASN A 184 -6.89 7.40 2.03
CA ASN A 184 -7.97 7.93 1.20
C ASN A 184 -7.64 7.93 -0.31
N LEU A 185 -6.36 7.93 -0.68
CA LEU A 185 -5.92 7.72 -2.05
C LEU A 185 -5.79 6.23 -2.32
N ALA A 186 -4.95 5.51 -1.56
CA ALA A 186 -4.61 4.10 -1.78
C ALA A 186 -5.84 3.18 -1.82
N MET A 187 -6.63 3.18 -0.75
CA MET A 187 -7.81 2.30 -0.59
C MET A 187 -9.08 2.92 -1.18
N GLY A 188 -8.99 4.17 -1.65
CA GLY A 188 -10.10 4.94 -2.18
C GLY A 188 -9.96 5.13 -3.68
N ALA A 189 -9.51 6.31 -4.07
CA ALA A 189 -9.53 6.75 -5.47
C ALA A 189 -8.55 6.02 -6.39
N MET A 190 -7.50 5.41 -5.84
CA MET A 190 -6.55 4.57 -6.56
C MET A 190 -6.91 3.08 -6.50
N SER A 191 -8.01 2.70 -5.84
CA SER A 191 -8.45 1.31 -5.76
C SER A 191 -9.48 1.01 -6.87
N LEU A 192 -9.37 -0.13 -7.52
CA LEU A 192 -10.29 -0.59 -8.57
C LEU A 192 -11.60 -1.15 -7.98
N ARG A 193 -12.43 -0.27 -7.43
CA ARG A 193 -13.64 -0.61 -6.67
C ARG A 193 -14.76 -1.21 -7.53
N GLN A 194 -15.39 -2.26 -7.02
CA GLN A 194 -16.50 -2.95 -7.70
C GLN A 194 -17.67 -2.03 -8.01
N GLY A 195 -18.13 -2.09 -9.26
CA GLY A 195 -19.33 -1.38 -9.71
C GLY A 195 -19.13 0.13 -9.95
N GLU A 196 -17.94 0.66 -9.71
CA GLU A 196 -17.58 2.07 -9.92
C GLU A 196 -16.79 2.24 -11.22
N LEU A 197 -16.79 3.46 -11.77
CA LEU A 197 -15.92 3.79 -12.89
C LEU A 197 -14.52 4.05 -12.36
N CYS A 198 -13.56 3.27 -12.82
CA CYS A 198 -12.17 3.36 -12.39
C CYS A 198 -11.26 3.72 -13.57
N ASN A 199 -10.36 4.65 -13.34
CA ASN A 199 -9.31 5.02 -14.28
C ASN A 199 -8.15 4.02 -14.17
N ALA A 200 -7.75 3.45 -15.30
CA ALA A 200 -6.70 2.44 -15.34
C ALA A 200 -5.74 2.66 -16.49
N VAL A 201 -4.48 2.30 -16.28
CA VAL A 201 -3.52 2.02 -17.34
C VAL A 201 -3.70 0.55 -17.74
N THR A 202 -4.14 0.31 -18.97
CA THR A 202 -4.42 -1.05 -19.46
C THR A 202 -3.32 -1.55 -20.38
N VAL A 203 -2.85 -2.77 -20.12
CA VAL A 203 -2.03 -3.57 -21.03
C VAL A 203 -2.90 -4.63 -21.68
N SER A 204 -3.04 -4.58 -23.01
CA SER A 204 -3.70 -5.63 -23.79
C SER A 204 -2.67 -6.56 -24.39
N VAL A 205 -2.83 -7.86 -24.18
CA VAL A 205 -1.89 -8.92 -24.59
C VAL A 205 -2.65 -9.99 -25.37
N VAL A 206 -2.30 -10.17 -26.64
CA VAL A 206 -2.80 -11.28 -27.46
C VAL A 206 -1.83 -12.44 -27.38
N LEU A 207 -2.33 -13.63 -27.07
CA LEU A 207 -1.53 -14.85 -26.98
C LEU A 207 -1.59 -15.66 -28.28
N HIS A 208 -0.46 -16.24 -28.66
CA HIS A 208 -0.42 -17.36 -29.59
C HIS A 208 -0.92 -18.65 -28.91
N ASP A 209 -1.25 -19.67 -29.72
CA ASP A 209 -1.75 -20.97 -29.25
C ASP A 209 -0.74 -21.72 -28.37
N ASP A 210 0.56 -21.44 -28.54
CA ASP A 210 1.63 -22.00 -27.71
C ASP A 210 1.82 -21.24 -26.37
N GLY A 211 1.06 -20.15 -26.17
CA GLY A 211 1.16 -19.28 -25.00
C GLY A 211 2.24 -18.21 -25.09
N SER A 212 2.95 -18.04 -26.20
CA SER A 212 3.82 -16.89 -26.42
C SER A 212 3.00 -15.60 -26.64
N ILE A 213 3.63 -14.44 -26.41
CA ILE A 213 2.98 -13.14 -26.62
C ILE A 213 3.07 -12.78 -28.10
N ALA A 214 1.92 -12.65 -28.77
CA ALA A 214 1.83 -12.23 -30.16
C ALA A 214 1.87 -10.71 -30.30
N GLU A 215 1.04 -10.03 -29.51
CA GLU A 215 0.84 -8.58 -29.59
C GLU A 215 0.72 -8.02 -28.18
N CYS A 216 1.22 -6.81 -27.98
CA CYS A 216 1.12 -6.08 -26.72
C CYS A 216 0.87 -4.60 -27.01
N SER A 217 -0.07 -3.99 -26.29
CA SER A 217 -0.31 -2.55 -26.35
C SER A 217 -0.63 -2.01 -24.96
N VAL A 218 -0.24 -0.75 -24.72
CA VAL A 218 -0.46 -0.04 -23.45
C VAL A 218 -1.21 1.25 -23.74
N PHE A 219 -2.27 1.55 -22.98
CA PHE A 219 -3.04 2.77 -23.13
C PHE A 219 -3.86 3.08 -21.86
N ASN A 220 -4.19 4.35 -21.66
CA ASN A 220 -5.07 4.77 -20.58
C ASN A 220 -6.52 4.41 -20.91
N SER A 221 -7.29 4.07 -19.89
CA SER A 221 -8.64 3.51 -20.04
C SER A 221 -9.54 3.87 -18.87
N VAL A 222 -10.85 3.70 -19.09
CA VAL A 222 -11.88 3.67 -18.05
C VAL A 222 -12.51 2.28 -18.05
N ILE A 223 -12.52 1.64 -16.89
CA ILE A 223 -13.11 0.31 -16.66
C ILE A 223 -14.21 0.40 -15.60
N LYS A 224 -14.98 -0.68 -15.48
CA LYS A 224 -15.95 -0.86 -14.41
C LYS A 224 -15.78 -2.26 -13.80
N PRO A 225 -14.96 -2.42 -12.73
CA PRO A 225 -14.75 -3.70 -12.06
C PRO A 225 -16.09 -4.40 -11.78
N THR A 226 -16.28 -5.60 -12.35
CA THR A 226 -17.54 -6.34 -12.24
C THR A 226 -17.58 -7.13 -10.94
N TYR A 227 -16.46 -7.75 -10.59
CA TYR A 227 -16.29 -8.51 -9.37
C TYR A 227 -14.99 -8.16 -8.67
N MET A 228 -15.08 -8.02 -7.35
CA MET A 228 -13.97 -8.21 -6.42
C MET A 228 -14.12 -9.62 -5.84
N LEU A 229 -13.14 -10.48 -6.05
CA LEU A 229 -13.17 -11.87 -5.63
C LEU A 229 -11.98 -12.17 -4.72
N THR A 230 -12.20 -13.05 -3.75
CA THR A 230 -11.08 -13.76 -3.13
C THR A 230 -10.53 -14.84 -4.06
N TYR A 231 -9.29 -15.28 -3.84
CA TYR A 231 -8.72 -16.43 -4.56
C TYR A 231 -9.59 -17.69 -4.44
N GLU A 232 -10.18 -17.93 -3.28
CA GLU A 232 -11.10 -19.04 -3.01
C GLU A 232 -12.38 -18.88 -3.83
N SER A 233 -12.96 -17.69 -3.85
CA SER A 233 -14.18 -17.39 -4.61
C SER A 233 -13.96 -17.55 -6.13
N ALA A 234 -12.83 -17.06 -6.64
CA ALA A 234 -12.46 -17.23 -8.04
C ALA A 234 -12.29 -18.73 -8.40
N SER A 235 -11.67 -19.50 -7.49
CA SER A 235 -11.49 -20.95 -7.67
C SER A 235 -12.83 -21.70 -7.65
N GLU A 236 -13.76 -21.31 -6.77
CA GLU A 236 -15.09 -21.88 -6.70
C GLU A 236 -15.89 -21.59 -7.97
N LEU A 237 -15.88 -20.33 -8.45
CA LEU A 237 -16.55 -19.96 -9.70
C LEU A 237 -16.02 -20.76 -10.90
N LEU A 238 -14.69 -20.97 -10.97
CA LEU A 238 -14.08 -21.83 -11.99
C LEU A 238 -14.54 -23.28 -11.88
N HIS A 239 -14.72 -23.80 -10.66
CA HIS A 239 -15.20 -25.15 -10.43
C HIS A 239 -16.67 -25.34 -10.83
N LEU A 240 -17.53 -24.37 -10.49
CA LEU A 240 -18.95 -24.38 -10.82
C LEU A 240 -19.21 -24.32 -12.34
N ASN A 241 -18.25 -23.81 -13.12
CA ASN A 241 -18.28 -23.82 -14.57
C ASN A 241 -19.55 -23.16 -15.16
N LEU A 242 -19.94 -22.03 -14.57
CA LEU A 242 -21.12 -21.27 -14.97
C LEU A 242 -20.98 -20.73 -16.40
N GLN A 243 -22.08 -20.66 -17.14
CA GLN A 243 -22.07 -20.19 -18.52
C GLN A 243 -21.88 -18.68 -18.61
N GLU A 244 -22.30 -17.96 -17.57
CA GLU A 244 -22.22 -16.52 -17.41
C GLU A 244 -20.79 -16.03 -17.10
N GLU A 245 -19.86 -16.95 -16.78
CA GLU A 245 -18.45 -16.67 -16.44
C GLU A 245 -17.48 -17.20 -17.51
N VAL A 246 -17.78 -16.96 -18.79
CA VAL A 246 -16.91 -17.36 -19.91
C VAL A 246 -15.55 -16.67 -19.82
N GLU A 247 -15.53 -15.40 -19.45
CA GLU A 247 -14.34 -14.55 -19.39
C GLU A 247 -13.37 -15.04 -18.30
N LEU A 248 -13.87 -15.40 -17.12
CA LEU A 248 -13.05 -15.99 -16.05
C LEU A 248 -12.42 -17.33 -16.48
N ARG A 249 -13.18 -18.18 -17.19
CA ARG A 249 -12.63 -19.43 -17.77
C ARG A 249 -11.58 -19.14 -18.83
N THR A 250 -11.79 -18.11 -19.64
CA THR A 250 -10.84 -17.68 -20.67
C THR A 250 -9.55 -17.16 -20.04
N LEU A 251 -9.63 -16.42 -18.93
CA LEU A 251 -8.46 -16.04 -18.12
C LEU A 251 -7.71 -17.28 -17.60
N TYR A 252 -8.43 -18.28 -17.10
CA TYR A 252 -7.83 -19.53 -16.63
C TYR A 252 -7.14 -20.33 -17.76
N GLU A 253 -7.75 -20.38 -18.96
CA GLU A 253 -7.13 -20.96 -20.15
C GLU A 253 -5.84 -20.22 -20.52
N ALA A 254 -5.86 -18.88 -20.54
CA ALA A 254 -4.68 -18.07 -20.81
C ALA A 254 -3.58 -18.29 -19.77
N ALA A 255 -3.93 -18.38 -18.48
CA ALA A 255 -2.98 -18.66 -17.40
C ALA A 255 -2.29 -20.02 -17.58
N LYS A 256 -3.04 -21.06 -18.01
CA LYS A 256 -2.50 -22.38 -18.34
C LYS A 256 -1.55 -22.34 -19.54
N LEU A 257 -1.92 -21.66 -20.62
CA LEU A 257 -1.07 -21.48 -21.80
C LEU A 257 0.25 -20.80 -21.41
N ARG A 258 0.18 -19.69 -20.68
CA ARG A 258 1.37 -18.95 -20.18
C ARG A 258 2.24 -19.79 -19.24
N LEU A 259 1.64 -20.62 -18.38
CA LEU A 259 2.39 -21.52 -17.51
C LEU A 259 3.15 -22.60 -18.30
N ASN A 260 2.49 -23.22 -19.28
CA ASN A 260 3.11 -24.25 -20.12
C ASN A 260 4.24 -23.66 -20.95
N TRP A 261 4.02 -22.50 -21.59
CA TRP A 261 5.05 -21.80 -22.34
C TRP A 261 6.29 -21.50 -21.48
N ARG A 262 6.09 -20.94 -20.26
CA ARG A 262 7.18 -20.63 -19.33
C ARG A 262 8.00 -21.85 -18.89
N ARG A 263 7.37 -23.02 -18.81
CA ARG A 263 8.04 -24.28 -18.42
C ARG A 263 8.85 -24.91 -19.55
N GLN A 264 8.63 -24.47 -20.79
CA GLN A 264 9.31 -24.96 -21.99
C GLN A 264 10.48 -24.07 -22.43
N GLN A 265 10.67 -22.90 -21.78
CA GLN A 265 11.84 -22.05 -21.94
C GLN A 265 12.99 -22.55 -21.05
#